data_AF-A0A1Q6M1I1-F1
#
_entry.id   AF-A0A1Q6M1I1-F1
#
_cell.length_a   1.000
_cell.length_b   1.000
_cell.length_c   1.000
_cell.angle_alpha   90.00
_cell.angle_beta   90.00
_cell.angle_gamma   90.00
#
_symmetry.space_group_name_H-M   'P 1'
#
loop_
_entity.id
_entity.type
_entity.pdbx_description
1 polymer ?
#
loop_
_entity_poly.entity_id
_entity_poly.type
_entity_poly.pdbx_seq_one_letter_code
_entity_poly.pdbx_strand_id
1 'polypeptide(L)'
;MWTYNKMLQYPINIKNRNPQMAKVIISQYGGPDGELGAALRYLSQRFAMPSQIAKATLNDIGTEELAHLEMVGTLVHQLTEGVCPEELKKAGLGPYYTDHGVDVYPQSAAGVPFDANCLACKGDVIANLQEDLAADK
;
A
#
# COMPACT_ATOMS: atom_id res chain seq x y z
N MET A 1 -5.17 -0.63 20.47
CA MET A 1 -3.75 -0.94 20.78
C MET A 1 -3.23 -1.77 19.63
N TRP A 2 -2.04 -1.48 19.13
CA TRP A 2 -1.39 -2.25 18.04
C TRP A 2 -0.25 -3.07 18.62
N THR A 3 -0.05 -4.26 18.09
CA THR A 3 1.09 -5.13 18.39
C THR A 3 1.78 -5.46 17.09
N TYR A 4 3.10 -5.28 17.04
CA TYR A 4 3.90 -5.63 15.88
C TYR A 4 4.73 -6.88 16.19
N ASN A 5 4.59 -7.89 15.35
CA ASN A 5 5.44 -9.06 15.36
C ASN A 5 6.44 -8.91 14.21
N LYS A 6 7.73 -9.16 14.46
CA LYS A 6 8.81 -9.05 13.46
C LYS A 6 8.78 -10.22 12.47
N MET A 7 7.69 -10.34 11.73
CA MET A 7 7.44 -11.37 10.73
C MET A 7 6.43 -10.87 9.73
N LEU A 8 6.66 -11.15 8.44
CA LEU A 8 5.70 -10.88 7.39
C LEU A 8 4.54 -11.86 7.48
N GLN A 9 3.33 -11.41 7.14
CA GLN A 9 2.15 -12.28 7.06
C GLN A 9 2.35 -13.43 6.07
N TYR A 10 3.05 -13.16 4.95
CA TYR A 10 3.56 -14.17 4.04
C TYR A 10 5.04 -13.96 3.73
N PRO A 11 5.89 -15.02 3.73
CA PRO A 11 7.32 -14.87 3.46
C PRO A 11 7.62 -14.34 2.06
N ILE A 12 8.47 -13.30 1.97
CA ILE A 12 8.95 -12.74 0.71
C ILE A 12 10.47 -12.91 0.63
N ASN A 13 10.94 -13.54 -0.45
CA ASN A 13 12.34 -13.88 -0.66
C ASN A 13 12.73 -13.79 -2.15
N ILE A 14 12.87 -12.56 -2.63
CA ILE A 14 13.27 -12.26 -4.01
C ILE A 14 14.75 -12.59 -4.20
N LYS A 15 15.06 -13.39 -5.22
CA LYS A 15 16.44 -13.80 -5.55
C LYS A 15 17.12 -12.93 -6.59
N ASN A 16 16.33 -12.31 -7.46
CA ASN A 16 16.82 -11.49 -8.56
C ASN A 16 16.19 -10.11 -8.46
N ARG A 17 17.05 -9.09 -8.42
CA ARG A 17 16.62 -7.69 -8.43
C ARG A 17 15.95 -7.37 -9.76
N ASN A 18 14.90 -6.56 -9.71
CA ASN A 18 14.20 -6.10 -10.91
C ASN A 18 13.59 -4.71 -10.66
N PRO A 19 14.38 -3.64 -10.87
CA PRO A 19 13.91 -2.27 -10.64
C PRO A 19 12.74 -1.86 -11.55
N GLN A 20 12.60 -2.46 -12.73
CA GLN A 20 11.44 -2.20 -13.59
C GLN A 20 10.15 -2.76 -12.98
N MET A 21 10.22 -3.93 -12.36
CA MET A 21 9.10 -4.51 -11.64
C MET A 21 8.75 -3.68 -10.40
N ALA A 22 9.75 -3.22 -9.64
CA ALA A 22 9.54 -2.35 -8.47
C ALA A 22 8.79 -1.06 -8.84
N LYS A 23 9.14 -0.45 -9.99
CA LYS A 23 8.46 0.75 -10.51
C LYS A 23 6.95 0.57 -10.71
N VAL A 24 6.49 -0.65 -11.03
CA VAL A 24 5.07 -0.94 -11.21
C VAL A 24 4.43 -1.35 -9.89
N ILE A 25 5.10 -2.23 -9.12
CA ILE A 25 4.60 -2.75 -7.84
C ILE A 25 4.39 -1.64 -6.81
N ILE A 26 5.15 -0.55 -6.84
CA ILE A 26 4.97 0.58 -5.91
C ILE A 26 3.52 1.12 -5.92
N SER A 27 2.78 0.96 -7.03
CA SER A 27 1.37 1.35 -7.08
C SER A 27 0.48 0.54 -6.14
N GLN A 28 0.86 -0.68 -5.79
CA GLN A 28 0.18 -1.46 -4.76
C GLN A 28 0.54 -0.94 -3.36
N TYR A 29 1.69 -0.29 -3.17
CA TYR A 29 2.04 0.30 -1.87
C TYR A 29 1.30 1.62 -1.63
N GLY A 30 1.38 2.56 -2.58
CA GLY A 30 0.88 3.93 -2.39
C GLY A 30 0.04 4.50 -3.54
N GLY A 31 -0.46 3.66 -4.44
CA GLY A 31 -1.51 4.06 -5.38
C GLY A 31 -2.85 4.29 -4.68
N PRO A 32 -3.84 4.89 -5.38
CA PRO A 32 -5.14 5.22 -4.79
C PRO A 32 -5.89 4.02 -4.21
N ASP A 33 -5.76 2.86 -4.89
CA ASP A 33 -6.35 1.57 -4.51
C ASP A 33 -5.28 0.58 -4.01
N GLY A 34 -4.11 1.08 -3.62
CA GLY A 34 -3.07 0.25 -2.99
C GLY A 34 -3.37 -0.06 -1.52
N GLU A 35 -2.52 -0.89 -0.91
CA GLU A 35 -2.66 -1.38 0.47
C GLU A 35 -2.76 -0.25 1.51
N LEU A 36 -2.05 0.86 1.30
CA LEU A 36 -2.15 2.02 2.18
C LEU A 36 -3.55 2.65 2.12
N GLY A 37 -4.12 2.74 0.92
CA GLY A 37 -5.47 3.22 0.71
C GLY A 37 -6.50 2.28 1.32
N ALA A 38 -6.38 0.99 1.06
CA ALA A 38 -7.23 -0.05 1.62
C ALA A 38 -7.22 -0.04 3.17
N ALA A 39 -6.03 -0.07 3.78
CA ALA A 39 -5.89 0.00 5.23
C ALA A 39 -6.57 1.25 5.82
N LEU A 40 -6.27 2.43 5.28
CA LEU A 40 -6.82 3.68 5.79
C LEU A 40 -8.34 3.79 5.59
N ARG A 41 -8.85 3.30 4.45
CA ARG A 41 -10.28 3.22 4.15
C ARG A 41 -11.04 2.43 5.21
N TYR A 42 -10.69 1.16 5.39
CA TYR A 42 -11.35 0.28 6.36
C TYR A 42 -11.23 0.80 7.80
N LEU A 43 -10.03 1.24 8.21
CA LEU A 43 -9.78 1.74 9.56
C LEU A 43 -10.47 3.09 9.85
N SER A 44 -10.77 3.88 8.82
CA SER A 44 -11.50 5.15 8.95
C SER A 44 -13.01 4.93 8.95
N GLN A 45 -13.53 4.13 8.02
CA GLN A 45 -14.96 3.90 7.89
C GLN A 45 -15.58 3.15 9.10
N ARG A 46 -14.80 2.31 9.79
CA ARG A 46 -15.27 1.56 10.97
C ARG A 46 -15.92 2.44 12.05
N PHE A 47 -15.50 3.71 12.18
CA PHE A 47 -16.01 4.61 13.22
C PHE A 47 -17.47 4.99 13.01
N ALA A 48 -17.92 5.04 11.75
CA ALA A 48 -19.32 5.34 11.40
C ALA A 48 -20.19 4.07 11.27
N MET A 49 -19.59 2.88 11.36
CA MET A 49 -20.31 1.61 11.16
C MET A 49 -21.22 1.30 12.37
N PRO A 50 -22.55 1.14 12.19
CA PRO A 50 -23.49 0.94 13.29
C PRO A 50 -23.48 -0.50 13.85
N SER A 51 -23.26 -1.49 12.97
CA SER A 51 -23.17 -2.89 13.39
C SER A 51 -21.81 -3.16 14.04
N GLN A 52 -21.83 -3.72 15.25
CA GLN A 52 -20.59 -4.11 15.95
C GLN A 52 -19.82 -5.20 15.20
N ILE A 53 -20.54 -6.12 14.55
CA ILE A 53 -19.94 -7.16 13.72
C ILE A 53 -19.23 -6.51 12.54
N ALA A 54 -19.91 -5.64 11.79
CA ALA A 54 -19.31 -4.99 10.63
C ALA A 54 -18.14 -4.08 11.03
N LYS A 55 -18.24 -3.38 12.16
CA LYS A 55 -17.13 -2.58 12.71
C LYS A 55 -15.91 -3.43 13.04
N ALA A 56 -16.12 -4.61 13.63
CA ALA A 56 -15.05 -5.57 13.89
C ALA A 56 -14.45 -6.08 12.58
N THR A 57 -15.29 -6.44 11.59
CA THR A 57 -14.81 -6.85 10.26
C THR A 57 -13.95 -5.80 9.59
N LEU A 58 -14.37 -4.53 9.53
CA LEU A 58 -13.56 -3.45 8.97
C LEU A 58 -12.25 -3.23 9.76
N ASN A 59 -12.29 -3.43 11.09
CA ASN A 59 -11.09 -3.36 11.91
C ASN A 59 -10.11 -4.50 11.59
N ASP A 60 -10.61 -5.71 11.41
CA ASP A 60 -9.81 -6.89 11.10
C ASP A 60 -9.17 -6.77 9.71
N ILE A 61 -9.97 -6.42 8.68
CA ILE A 61 -9.49 -6.22 7.31
C ILE A 61 -8.48 -5.08 7.27
N GLY A 62 -8.82 -3.89 7.77
CA GLY A 62 -7.89 -2.76 7.75
C GLY A 62 -6.59 -2.98 8.53
N THR A 63 -6.59 -3.93 9.48
CA THR A 63 -5.37 -4.38 10.18
C THR A 63 -4.56 -5.35 9.31
N GLU A 64 -5.22 -6.26 8.61
CA GLU A 64 -4.60 -7.16 7.62
C GLU A 64 -3.95 -6.37 6.48
N GLU A 65 -4.59 -5.32 5.97
CA GLU A 65 -4.02 -4.50 4.89
C GLU A 65 -2.73 -3.76 5.30
N LEU A 66 -2.51 -3.50 6.60
CA LEU A 66 -1.23 -2.98 7.07
C LEU A 66 -0.11 -4.03 6.97
N ALA A 67 -0.43 -5.31 7.10
CA ALA A 67 0.51 -6.40 6.87
C ALA A 67 0.78 -6.60 5.36
N HIS A 68 -0.24 -6.46 4.51
CA HIS A 68 -0.06 -6.40 3.06
C HIS A 68 0.83 -5.22 2.66
N LEU A 69 0.62 -4.04 3.24
CA LEU A 69 1.45 -2.86 3.01
C LEU A 69 2.94 -3.14 3.35
N GLU A 70 3.22 -3.80 4.48
CA GLU A 70 4.58 -4.22 4.85
C GLU A 70 5.16 -5.21 3.83
N MET A 71 4.35 -6.16 3.37
CA MET A 71 4.74 -7.11 2.34
C MET A 71 5.09 -6.43 1.01
N VAL A 72 4.25 -5.52 0.51
CA VAL A 72 4.53 -4.78 -0.73
C VAL A 72 5.75 -3.89 -0.58
N GLY A 73 5.91 -3.20 0.55
CA GLY A 73 7.12 -2.43 0.84
C GLY A 73 8.37 -3.30 0.84
N THR A 74 8.28 -4.51 1.39
CA THR A 74 9.37 -5.51 1.35
C THR A 74 9.68 -5.96 -0.08
N LEU A 75 8.66 -6.19 -0.92
CA LEU A 75 8.85 -6.53 -2.33
C LEU A 75 9.60 -5.42 -3.06
N VAL A 76 9.14 -4.17 -2.96
CA VAL A 76 9.80 -3.01 -3.58
C VAL A 76 11.24 -2.92 -3.11
N HIS A 77 11.47 -3.00 -1.80
CA HIS A 77 12.81 -2.93 -1.22
C HIS A 77 13.74 -4.02 -1.79
N GLN A 78 13.35 -5.30 -1.73
CA GLN A 78 14.20 -6.40 -2.22
C GLN A 78 14.44 -6.33 -3.75
N LEU A 79 13.49 -5.79 -4.52
CA LEU A 79 13.64 -5.63 -5.97
C LEU A 79 14.63 -4.53 -6.35
N THR A 80 14.84 -3.53 -5.49
CA THR A 80 15.75 -2.39 -5.73
C THR A 80 17.00 -2.38 -4.86
N GLU A 81 17.09 -3.25 -3.85
CA GLU A 81 18.19 -3.30 -2.90
C GLU A 81 19.54 -3.36 -3.63
N GLY A 82 20.45 -2.42 -3.36
CA GLY A 82 21.80 -2.42 -3.93
C GLY A 82 21.89 -2.25 -5.45
N VAL A 83 20.82 -1.86 -6.13
CA VAL A 83 20.86 -1.43 -7.55
C VAL A 83 21.54 -0.06 -7.62
N CYS A 84 22.49 0.12 -8.54
CA CYS A 84 23.21 1.38 -8.63
C CYS A 84 22.34 2.47 -9.29
N PRO A 85 22.60 3.78 -9.05
CA PRO A 85 21.81 4.87 -9.60
C PRO A 85 21.67 4.84 -11.14
N GLU A 86 22.71 4.42 -11.85
CA GLU A 86 22.69 4.30 -13.32
C GLU A 86 21.72 3.21 -13.81
N GLU A 87 21.62 2.10 -13.09
CA GLU A 87 20.66 1.03 -13.40
C GLU A 87 19.22 1.44 -13.05
N LEU A 88 19.01 2.13 -11.93
CA LEU A 88 17.70 2.72 -11.57
C LEU A 88 17.24 3.72 -12.63
N LYS A 89 18.15 4.57 -13.11
CA LYS A 89 17.87 5.52 -14.19
C LYS A 89 17.47 4.81 -15.48
N LYS A 90 18.19 3.76 -15.88
CA LYS A 90 17.85 2.91 -17.05
C LYS A 90 16.51 2.19 -16.89
N ALA A 91 16.14 1.84 -15.65
CA ALA A 91 14.83 1.26 -15.33
C ALA A 91 13.70 2.31 -15.25
N GLY A 92 14.01 3.60 -15.47
CA GLY A 92 13.03 4.68 -15.41
C GLY A 92 12.62 5.10 -14.00
N LEU A 93 13.47 4.83 -13.00
CA LEU A 93 13.36 5.25 -11.60
C LEU A 93 14.31 6.42 -11.25
N GLY A 94 14.96 7.05 -12.24
CA GLY A 94 15.88 8.17 -12.01
C GLY A 94 15.27 9.35 -11.21
N PRO A 95 14.08 9.85 -11.59
CA PRO A 95 13.38 10.88 -10.80
C PRO A 95 13.04 10.40 -9.39
N TYR A 96 12.46 9.19 -9.27
CA TYR A 96 12.14 8.59 -7.96
C TYR A 96 13.36 8.52 -7.02
N TYR A 97 14.50 8.03 -7.53
CA TYR A 97 15.73 7.95 -6.75
C TYR A 97 16.27 9.34 -6.35
N THR A 98 16.04 10.35 -7.19
CA THR A 98 16.46 11.74 -6.91
C THR A 98 15.68 12.31 -5.73
N ASP A 99 14.37 12.06 -5.68
CA ASP A 99 13.48 12.63 -4.69
C ASP A 99 13.40 11.81 -3.40
N HIS A 100 13.55 10.48 -3.49
CA HIS A 100 13.28 9.55 -2.39
C HIS A 100 14.44 8.60 -2.08
N GLY A 101 15.52 8.64 -2.85
CA GLY A 101 16.66 7.74 -2.66
C GLY A 101 16.26 6.27 -2.77
N VAL A 102 16.51 5.52 -1.70
CA VAL A 102 16.24 4.07 -1.61
C VAL A 102 15.04 3.75 -0.73
N ASP A 103 14.36 4.76 -0.18
CA ASP A 103 13.19 4.57 0.66
C ASP A 103 11.98 4.15 -0.18
N VAL A 104 11.02 3.48 0.46
CA VAL A 104 9.73 3.13 -0.16
C VAL A 104 8.76 4.29 0.08
N TYR A 105 8.59 5.14 -0.94
CA TYR A 105 7.72 6.30 -0.89
C TYR A 105 6.29 5.93 -1.34
N PRO A 106 5.24 6.28 -0.59
CA PRO A 106 3.86 5.97 -0.96
C PRO A 106 3.41 6.80 -2.16
N GLN A 107 3.53 6.21 -3.35
CA GLN A 107 3.06 6.77 -4.61
C GLN A 107 2.56 5.68 -5.56
N SER A 108 1.79 6.10 -6.56
CA SER A 108 1.45 5.26 -7.72
C SER A 108 2.66 5.01 -8.62
N ALA A 109 2.56 4.03 -9.53
CA ALA A 109 3.57 3.79 -10.57
C ALA A 109 3.75 4.98 -11.53
N ALA A 110 2.77 5.88 -11.62
CA ALA A 110 2.83 7.11 -12.38
C ALA A 110 3.57 8.25 -11.65
N GLY A 111 4.01 8.03 -10.41
CA GLY A 111 4.69 9.04 -9.59
C GLY A 111 3.76 10.03 -8.89
N VAL A 112 2.45 9.74 -8.83
CA VAL A 112 1.50 10.54 -8.05
C VAL A 112 1.56 10.08 -6.59
N PRO A 113 1.93 10.95 -5.63
CA PRO A 113 1.92 10.62 -4.21
C PRO A 113 0.54 10.17 -3.73
N PHE A 114 0.52 9.30 -2.72
CA PHE A 114 -0.71 8.95 -2.03
C PHE A 114 -1.38 10.21 -1.46
N ASP A 115 -2.69 10.32 -1.64
CA ASP A 115 -3.49 11.44 -1.17
C ASP A 115 -4.81 10.91 -0.61
N ALA A 116 -5.20 11.38 0.58
CA ALA A 116 -6.48 11.01 1.20
C ALA A 116 -7.71 11.34 0.33
N ASN A 117 -7.56 12.19 -0.69
CA ASN A 117 -8.57 12.45 -1.71
C ASN A 117 -9.02 11.20 -2.48
N CYS A 118 -8.24 10.11 -2.50
CA CYS A 118 -8.68 8.83 -3.09
C CYS A 118 -9.64 8.02 -2.20
N LEU A 119 -9.88 8.43 -0.96
CA LEU A 119 -10.68 7.67 0.02
C LEU A 119 -12.11 8.23 0.14
N ALA A 120 -13.12 7.36 0.13
CA ALA A 120 -14.49 7.72 0.46
C ALA A 120 -14.85 7.30 1.90
N CYS A 121 -14.91 8.29 2.79
CA CYS A 121 -15.45 8.13 4.14
C CYS A 121 -16.70 9.00 4.28
N LYS A 122 -17.86 8.51 3.83
CA LYS A 122 -19.07 9.33 3.64
C LYS A 122 -20.04 9.35 4.82
N GLY A 123 -19.84 8.45 5.78
CA GLY A 123 -20.76 8.24 6.91
C GLY A 123 -22.05 7.50 6.52
N ASP A 124 -22.25 7.24 5.23
CA ASP A 124 -23.29 6.34 4.73
C ASP A 124 -22.72 4.92 4.57
N VAL A 125 -23.39 3.95 5.18
CA VAL A 125 -22.91 2.57 5.26
C VAL A 125 -22.87 1.91 3.89
N ILE A 126 -23.85 2.16 3.03
CA ILE A 126 -23.93 1.51 1.73
C ILE A 126 -22.87 2.10 0.80
N ALA A 127 -22.74 3.43 0.77
CA ALA A 127 -21.73 4.10 -0.03
C ALA A 127 -20.30 3.68 0.35
N ASN A 128 -20.02 3.58 1.65
CA ASN A 128 -18.73 3.10 2.16
C ASN A 128 -18.45 1.66 1.71
N LEU A 129 -19.39 0.72 1.92
CA LEU A 129 -19.19 -0.68 1.53
C LEU A 129 -19.12 -0.88 0.00
N GLN A 130 -19.78 -0.02 -0.78
CA GLN A 130 -19.64 -0.02 -2.24
C GLN A 130 -18.28 0.49 -2.69
N GLU A 131 -17.73 1.48 -1.99
CA GLU A 131 -16.38 1.96 -2.25
C GLU A 131 -15.32 0.94 -1.86
N ASP A 132 -15.48 0.26 -0.72
CA ASP A 132 -14.66 -0.89 -0.32
C ASP A 132 -14.64 -1.95 -1.43
N LEU A 133 -15.83 -2.34 -1.92
CA LEU A 133 -15.96 -3.29 -3.01
C LEU A 133 -15.28 -2.81 -4.31
N ALA A 134 -15.27 -1.50 -4.57
CA ALA A 134 -14.62 -0.96 -5.76
C ALA A 134 -13.10 -0.93 -5.63
N ALA A 135 -12.59 -0.65 -4.43
CA ALA A 135 -11.15 -0.64 -4.14
C ALA A 135 -10.53 -2.05 -4.23
N ASP A 136 -11.28 -3.09 -3.88
CA ASP A 136 -10.82 -4.49 -3.93
C ASP A 136 -10.88 -5.15 -5.35
N LYS A 137 -11.13 -4.39 -6.43
CA LYS A 137 -11.32 -4.93 -7.80
C LYS A 137 -10.19 -4.57 -8.75
#